data_AF-A2GZZ8-F1
#
_entry.id   AF-A2GZZ8-F1
#
_cell.length_a   1.000
_cell.length_b   1.000
_cell.length_c   1.000
_cell.angle_alpha   90.00
_cell.angle_beta   90.00
_cell.angle_gamma   90.00
#
_symmetry.space_group_name_H-M   'P 1'
#
loop_
_entity.id
_entity.type
_entity.pdbx_description
1 polymer ?
#
loop_
_entity_poly.entity_id
_entity_poly.type
_entity_poly.pdbx_seq_one_letter_code
_entity_poly.pdbx_strand_id
1 'polypeptide(L)'
;MYKNSYGGGGQGQFGGGGSSDIRLLSGEYDDFESLKSRIIVAAGAGGSDSKDQGGPGGSLKGYNSTQNKGKGGTQTFGSIGIENGKFGKGCGENRTIGLEQYHLGTSGGGSGYFGGGTSDDYGSGGGSCYI
;
A
#
# COMPACT_ATOMS: atom_id res chain seq x y z
N MET A 1 -1.22 12.58 -13.68
CA MET A 1 -1.26 11.32 -12.90
C MET A 1 0.09 11.16 -12.24
N TYR A 2 0.16 11.21 -10.90
CA TYR A 2 1.43 11.01 -10.19
C TYR A 2 1.86 9.56 -10.31
N LYS A 3 3.16 9.33 -10.52
CA LYS A 3 3.72 7.99 -10.66
C LYS A 3 4.27 7.56 -9.31
N ASN A 4 3.70 6.50 -8.74
CA ASN A 4 4.36 5.80 -7.63
C ASN A 4 5.72 5.28 -8.10
N SER A 5 6.66 5.14 -7.17
CA SER A 5 7.88 4.39 -7.42
C SER A 5 7.53 2.96 -7.84
N TYR A 6 8.38 2.35 -8.65
CA TYR A 6 8.20 0.95 -9.08
C TYR A 6 8.20 0.02 -7.86
N GLY A 7 7.11 -0.72 -7.64
CA GLY A 7 6.89 -1.49 -6.41
C GLY A 7 6.80 -0.64 -5.14
N GLY A 8 6.53 0.66 -5.28
CA GLY A 8 6.41 1.61 -4.17
C GLY A 8 5.02 1.58 -3.54
N GLY A 9 4.98 1.94 -2.25
CA GLY A 9 3.73 2.25 -1.58
C GLY A 9 3.03 3.44 -2.22
N GLY A 10 1.78 3.68 -1.84
CA GLY A 10 1.04 4.77 -2.41
C GLY A 10 1.42 6.12 -1.83
N GLN A 11 1.01 7.16 -2.56
CA GLN A 11 1.15 8.55 -2.18
C GLN A 11 0.25 8.93 -0.99
N GLY A 12 0.70 9.91 -0.22
CA GLY A 12 -0.01 10.50 0.91
C GLY A 12 0.90 11.56 1.54
N GLN A 13 0.40 12.31 2.52
CA GLN A 13 1.24 13.19 3.35
C GLN A 13 2.40 12.39 3.97
N PHE A 14 2.11 11.13 4.34
CA PHE A 14 3.09 10.12 4.68
C PHE A 14 2.92 8.93 3.73
N GLY A 15 3.92 8.73 2.85
CA GLY A 15 3.90 7.67 1.85
C GLY A 15 3.99 6.27 2.47
N GLY A 16 3.40 5.29 1.78
CA GLY A 16 3.53 3.88 2.15
C GLY A 16 4.89 3.29 1.75
N GLY A 17 5.25 2.19 2.39
CA GLY A 17 6.47 1.43 2.12
C GLY A 17 6.46 0.73 0.76
N GLY A 18 7.65 0.66 0.16
CA GLY A 18 7.93 -0.16 -1.02
C GLY A 18 8.01 -1.66 -0.71
N SER A 19 8.03 -2.46 -1.77
CA SER A 19 8.10 -3.91 -1.71
C SER A 19 9.28 -4.42 -2.55
N SER A 20 9.77 -5.60 -2.20
CA SER A 20 10.88 -6.26 -2.90
C SER A 20 10.49 -7.65 -3.36
N ASP A 21 10.93 -7.98 -4.57
CA ASP A 21 10.59 -9.21 -5.26
C ASP A 21 11.83 -9.93 -5.80
N ILE A 22 11.79 -11.27 -5.79
CA ILE A 22 12.70 -12.11 -6.56
C ILE A 22 12.03 -12.41 -7.90
N ARG A 23 12.72 -12.11 -9.00
CA ARG A 23 12.21 -12.28 -10.37
C ARG A 23 12.79 -13.53 -11.01
N LEU A 24 11.92 -14.48 -11.32
CA LEU A 24 12.31 -15.66 -12.10
C LEU A 24 12.29 -15.34 -13.59
N LEU A 25 11.36 -14.48 -14.02
CA LEU A 25 11.26 -13.96 -15.38
C LEU A 25 11.24 -12.42 -15.36
N SER A 26 11.69 -11.79 -16.45
CA SER A 26 11.61 -10.33 -16.61
C SER A 26 10.17 -9.86 -16.81
N GLY A 27 9.90 -8.61 -16.44
CA GLY A 27 8.65 -7.91 -16.78
C GLY A 27 8.38 -6.70 -15.89
N GLU A 28 7.19 -6.12 -16.02
CA GLU A 28 6.74 -4.98 -15.22
C GLU A 28 6.19 -5.42 -13.86
N TYR A 29 6.34 -4.59 -12.82
CA TYR A 29 5.96 -4.97 -11.45
C TYR A 29 4.46 -5.06 -11.28
N ASP A 30 3.73 -4.12 -11.88
CA ASP A 30 2.30 -3.97 -11.73
C ASP A 30 1.51 -4.70 -12.81
N ASP A 31 2.20 -5.55 -13.57
CA ASP A 31 1.60 -6.46 -14.53
C ASP A 31 1.24 -7.80 -13.87
N PHE A 32 -0.02 -8.22 -14.05
CA PHE A 32 -0.55 -9.43 -13.44
C PHE A 32 0.17 -10.70 -13.88
N GLU A 33 0.50 -10.81 -15.17
CA GLU A 33 1.18 -11.99 -15.70
C GLU A 33 2.63 -12.05 -15.25
N SER A 34 3.33 -10.91 -15.22
CA SER A 34 4.69 -10.83 -14.73
C SER A 34 4.80 -11.21 -13.25
N LEU A 35 3.89 -10.72 -12.39
CA LEU A 35 3.93 -10.99 -10.95
C LEU A 35 3.70 -12.46 -10.57
N LYS A 36 3.03 -13.27 -11.40
CA LYS A 36 2.91 -14.73 -11.18
C LYS A 36 4.25 -15.43 -11.18
N SER A 37 5.26 -14.85 -11.84
CA SER A 37 6.63 -15.39 -11.89
C SER A 37 7.56 -14.81 -10.83
N ARG A 38 7.01 -14.14 -9.81
CA ARG A 38 7.76 -13.44 -8.77
C ARG A 38 7.42 -13.96 -7.39
N ILE A 39 8.42 -13.93 -6.54
CA ILE A 39 8.26 -14.15 -5.10
C ILE A 39 8.35 -12.79 -4.44
N ILE A 40 7.23 -12.29 -3.89
CA ILE A 40 7.21 -11.05 -3.11
C ILE A 40 7.62 -11.40 -1.69
N VAL A 41 8.89 -11.15 -1.36
CA VAL A 41 9.51 -11.56 -0.09
C VAL A 41 9.28 -10.55 1.03
N ALA A 42 9.14 -9.28 0.68
CA ALA A 42 8.91 -8.20 1.63
C ALA A 42 7.93 -7.20 1.04
N ALA A 43 6.72 -7.18 1.61
CA ALA A 43 5.73 -6.16 1.32
C ALA A 43 5.91 -4.94 2.22
N GLY A 44 5.54 -3.77 1.71
CA GLY A 44 5.66 -2.50 2.40
C GLY A 44 4.61 -2.32 3.49
N ALA A 45 4.99 -1.61 4.56
CA ALA A 45 4.05 -1.13 5.57
C ALA A 45 3.23 0.06 5.06
N GLY A 46 2.06 0.28 5.65
CA GLY A 46 1.31 1.52 5.43
C GLY A 46 2.01 2.73 6.05
N GLY A 47 1.77 3.92 5.49
CA GLY A 47 2.15 5.18 6.10
C GLY A 47 1.34 5.46 7.36
N SER A 48 1.93 6.16 8.33
CA SER A 48 1.22 6.70 9.49
C SER A 48 0.43 7.95 9.13
N ASP A 49 -0.50 8.35 9.98
CA ASP A 49 -1.16 9.65 9.90
C ASP A 49 -1.33 10.24 11.31
N SER A 50 -1.87 11.45 11.37
CA SER A 50 -2.09 12.30 12.54
C SER A 50 -2.62 11.57 13.76
N LYS A 51 -3.46 10.53 13.58
CA LYS A 51 -4.08 9.80 14.69
C LYS A 51 -3.61 8.36 14.84
N ASP A 52 -2.91 7.77 13.88
CA ASP A 52 -2.72 6.31 13.85
C ASP A 52 -1.51 5.88 13.04
N GLN A 53 -0.83 4.83 13.51
CA GLN A 53 0.32 4.26 12.85
C GLN A 53 -0.11 3.30 11.75
N GLY A 54 0.61 3.35 10.63
CA GLY A 54 0.38 2.45 9.50
C GLY A 54 0.60 0.98 9.87
N GLY A 55 -0.16 0.11 9.20
CA GLY A 55 -0.12 -1.32 9.41
C GLY A 55 1.16 -1.96 8.86
N PRO A 56 1.78 -2.91 9.58
CA PRO A 56 2.91 -3.66 9.05
C PRO A 56 2.59 -4.40 7.73
N GLY A 57 3.56 -4.44 6.83
CA GLY A 57 3.58 -5.36 5.70
C GLY A 57 4.44 -6.60 6.01
N GLY A 58 4.81 -7.36 4.98
CA GLY A 58 5.82 -8.40 5.07
C GLY A 58 5.32 -9.83 5.35
N SER A 59 4.04 -10.00 5.65
CA SER A 59 3.37 -11.30 5.76
C SER A 59 2.47 -11.60 4.56
N LEU A 60 1.99 -12.84 4.42
CA LEU A 60 1.04 -13.24 3.36
C LEU A 60 -0.26 -12.38 3.36
N LYS A 61 -0.58 -11.81 4.51
CA LYS A 61 -1.62 -10.81 4.66
C LYS A 61 -1.00 -9.56 5.28
N GLY A 62 -1.19 -8.40 4.65
CA GLY A 62 -0.84 -7.13 5.25
C GLY A 62 -1.70 -6.85 6.47
N TYR A 63 -1.14 -6.17 7.46
CA TYR A 63 -1.87 -5.79 8.67
C TYR A 63 -2.61 -4.48 8.47
N ASN A 64 -3.69 -4.33 9.22
CA ASN A 64 -4.38 -3.06 9.34
C ASN A 64 -3.52 -2.08 10.15
N SER A 65 -3.85 -0.80 10.07
CA SER A 65 -3.32 0.22 10.95
C SER A 65 -3.60 -0.11 12.43
N THR A 66 -2.90 0.53 13.36
CA THR A 66 -3.01 0.20 14.79
C THR A 66 -4.41 0.43 15.35
N GLN A 67 -5.17 1.41 14.83
CA GLN A 67 -6.58 1.64 15.17
C GLN A 67 -7.57 0.93 14.24
N ASN A 68 -7.08 0.02 13.40
CA ASN A 68 -7.90 -0.79 12.49
C ASN A 68 -8.73 0.07 11.50
N LYS A 69 -8.16 1.16 11.00
CA LYS A 69 -8.81 2.08 10.05
C LYS A 69 -8.34 1.82 8.63
N GLY A 70 -7.05 1.95 8.36
CA GLY A 70 -6.43 1.49 7.13
C GLY A 70 -6.38 -0.04 7.10
N LYS A 71 -6.81 -0.66 6.00
CA LYS A 71 -6.91 -2.12 5.89
C LYS A 71 -5.71 -2.69 5.14
N GLY A 72 -5.19 -3.83 5.59
CA GLY A 72 -4.07 -4.50 4.94
C GLY A 72 -4.52 -5.38 3.76
N GLY A 73 -3.66 -5.47 2.74
CA GLY A 73 -3.90 -6.29 1.55
C GLY A 73 -3.84 -7.80 1.83
N THR A 74 -4.40 -8.62 0.93
CA THR A 74 -4.31 -10.09 1.00
C THR A 74 -3.64 -10.65 -0.26
N GLN A 75 -3.48 -11.97 -0.36
CA GLN A 75 -2.97 -12.59 -1.60
C GLN A 75 -4.01 -12.62 -2.74
N THR A 76 -5.27 -12.26 -2.49
CA THR A 76 -6.35 -12.39 -3.48
C THR A 76 -7.01 -11.07 -3.83
N PHE A 77 -6.89 -10.05 -2.97
CA PHE A 77 -7.41 -8.72 -3.22
C PHE A 77 -6.60 -7.65 -2.48
N GLY A 78 -6.49 -6.49 -3.12
CA GLY A 78 -6.09 -5.26 -2.44
C GLY A 78 -7.18 -4.83 -1.49
N SER A 79 -6.77 -4.27 -0.36
CA SER A 79 -7.72 -3.96 0.70
C SER A 79 -8.68 -2.84 0.32
N ILE A 80 -9.87 -2.87 0.94
CA ILE A 80 -10.87 -1.82 0.79
C ILE A 80 -10.54 -0.66 1.75
N GLY A 81 -10.40 0.54 1.20
CA GLY A 81 -10.18 1.79 1.92
C GLY A 81 -10.97 2.93 1.28
N ILE A 82 -10.65 4.18 1.60
CA ILE A 82 -11.16 5.33 0.83
C ILE A 82 -10.68 5.20 -0.62
N GLU A 83 -9.40 4.88 -0.77
CA GLU A 83 -8.85 4.29 -1.97
C GLU A 83 -8.38 2.86 -1.69
N ASN A 84 -8.62 1.99 -2.68
CA ASN A 84 -8.28 0.58 -2.56
C ASN A 84 -6.82 0.34 -2.91
N GLY A 85 -6.19 -0.55 -2.14
CA GLY A 85 -4.92 -1.13 -2.52
C GLY A 85 -5.06 -1.84 -3.87
N LYS A 86 -4.00 -1.83 -4.68
CA LYS A 86 -4.02 -2.47 -5.98
C LYS A 86 -2.94 -3.54 -6.05
N PHE A 87 -3.05 -4.34 -7.08
CA PHE A 87 -2.02 -5.30 -7.40
C PHE A 87 -0.67 -4.57 -7.62
N GLY A 88 0.39 -5.02 -6.94
CA GLY A 88 1.71 -4.40 -7.01
C GLY A 88 1.84 -3.01 -6.38
N LYS A 89 0.75 -2.38 -5.90
CA LYS A 89 0.80 -0.96 -5.48
C LYS A 89 -0.04 -0.71 -4.24
N GLY A 90 0.55 0.01 -3.30
CA GLY A 90 -0.22 0.63 -2.23
C GLY A 90 -1.21 1.66 -2.79
N CYS A 91 -2.37 1.76 -2.16
CA CYS A 91 -3.30 2.86 -2.43
C CYS A 91 -2.68 4.20 -2.04
N GLY A 92 -3.09 5.28 -2.69
CA GLY A 92 -2.63 6.58 -2.27
C GLY A 92 -3.51 7.68 -2.81
N GLU A 93 -3.98 8.51 -1.89
CA GLU A 93 -5.03 9.46 -2.20
C GLU A 93 -4.48 10.77 -2.76
N ASN A 94 -5.18 11.30 -3.76
CA ASN A 94 -4.79 12.51 -4.49
C ASN A 94 -5.40 13.80 -3.90
N ARG A 95 -5.99 13.73 -2.70
CA ARG A 95 -6.42 14.92 -1.95
C ARG A 95 -5.18 15.77 -1.71
N THR A 96 -5.23 17.02 -2.16
CA THR A 96 -4.05 17.86 -2.35
C THR A 96 -3.18 17.91 -1.11
N ILE A 97 -1.94 17.45 -1.25
CA ILE A 97 -0.88 17.62 -0.26
C ILE A 97 -0.68 19.13 -0.10
N GLY A 98 -1.20 19.71 0.99
CA GLY A 98 -0.96 21.11 1.34
C GLY A 98 -2.00 22.16 0.94
N LEU A 99 -3.29 21.82 0.73
CA LEU A 99 -4.34 22.84 0.70
C LEU A 99 -5.26 22.74 1.93
N GLU A 100 -5.08 23.70 2.82
CA GLU A 100 -5.86 23.96 4.03
C GLU A 100 -7.36 24.02 3.70
N GLN A 101 -8.15 23.24 4.44
CA GLN A 101 -9.25 23.73 5.29
C GLN A 101 -10.27 22.63 5.63
N TYR A 102 -10.30 21.50 4.89
CA TYR A 102 -11.30 20.43 5.13
C TYR A 102 -10.85 18.99 4.87
N HIS A 103 -9.57 18.74 4.57
CA HIS A 103 -9.09 17.38 4.36
C HIS A 103 -8.27 16.92 5.55
N LEU A 104 -8.87 15.99 6.29
CA LEU A 104 -8.19 15.10 7.22
C LEU A 104 -7.01 14.42 6.48
N GLY A 105 -5.88 14.25 7.16
CA GLY A 105 -4.64 13.74 6.57
C GLY A 105 -4.86 12.42 5.84
N THR A 106 -4.08 12.18 4.79
CA THR A 106 -4.11 10.91 4.06
C THR A 106 -2.73 10.28 4.03
N SER A 107 -2.65 9.05 4.50
CA SER A 107 -1.45 8.22 4.42
C SER A 107 -1.55 7.29 3.22
N GLY A 108 -0.39 6.87 2.70
CA GLY A 108 -0.31 5.91 1.61
C GLY A 108 -0.29 4.47 2.11
N GLY A 109 -1.01 3.56 1.44
CA GLY A 109 -0.94 2.13 1.72
C GLY A 109 0.42 1.53 1.37
N GLY A 110 0.80 0.47 2.06
CA GLY A 110 1.98 -0.32 1.74
C GLY A 110 1.80 -1.11 0.46
N SER A 111 2.87 -1.28 -0.31
CA SER A 111 2.87 -2.09 -1.54
C SER A 111 3.12 -3.58 -1.26
N GLY A 112 2.90 -4.44 -2.25
CA GLY A 112 3.08 -5.88 -2.14
C GLY A 112 2.45 -6.58 -3.35
N TYR A 113 2.19 -7.89 -3.26
CA TYR A 113 1.40 -8.61 -4.26
C TYR A 113 0.03 -7.93 -4.44
N PHE A 114 -0.64 -7.65 -3.33
CA PHE A 114 -1.64 -6.59 -3.27
C PHE A 114 -1.30 -5.59 -2.16
N GLY A 115 -1.46 -4.31 -2.47
CA GLY A 115 -1.23 -3.24 -1.51
C GLY A 115 -2.33 -3.11 -0.44
N GLY A 116 -1.98 -2.40 0.64
CA GLY A 116 -2.92 -1.94 1.65
C GLY A 116 -3.69 -0.69 1.22
N GLY A 117 -4.64 -0.29 2.07
CA GLY A 117 -5.76 0.62 1.80
C GLY A 117 -5.72 1.86 2.70
N THR A 118 -6.24 2.98 2.18
CA THR A 118 -6.17 4.28 2.87
C THR A 118 -7.30 4.43 3.87
N SER A 119 -7.11 5.36 4.81
CA SER A 119 -8.13 5.85 5.72
C SER A 119 -8.03 7.36 5.88
N ASP A 120 -9.10 7.97 6.41
CA ASP A 120 -9.17 9.40 6.67
C ASP A 120 -8.52 9.71 8.01
N ASP A 121 -7.47 10.52 8.08
CA ASP A 121 -6.82 10.96 9.33
C ASP A 121 -6.13 9.84 10.14
N TYR A 122 -6.11 8.62 9.61
CA TYR A 122 -5.54 7.44 10.25
C TYR A 122 -4.52 6.74 9.33
N GLY A 123 -3.59 6.01 9.92
CA GLY A 123 -2.60 5.23 9.21
C GLY A 123 -3.22 4.22 8.25
N SER A 124 -2.51 3.94 7.15
CA SER A 124 -2.96 3.02 6.10
C SER A 124 -2.56 1.57 6.42
N GLY A 125 -3.13 0.61 5.70
CA GLY A 125 -2.70 -0.79 5.85
C GLY A 125 -1.42 -1.14 5.09
N GLY A 126 -0.77 -2.22 5.52
CA GLY A 126 0.37 -2.81 4.83
C GLY A 126 -0.03 -3.67 3.63
N GLY A 127 0.90 -3.91 2.72
CA GLY A 127 0.71 -4.85 1.60
C GLY A 127 0.96 -6.30 1.99
N SER A 128 0.58 -7.21 1.10
CA SER A 128 0.78 -8.67 1.24
C SER A 128 2.00 -9.17 0.48
N CYS A 129 2.65 -10.20 1.03
CA CYS A 129 3.63 -11.03 0.33
C CYS A 129 2.94 -12.10 -0.53
N TYR A 130 3.71 -12.73 -1.41
CA TYR A 130 3.28 -13.85 -2.25
C TYR A 130 4.45 -14.79 -2.50
N ILE A 131 4.22 -16.08 -2.25
CA ILE A 131 5.16 -17.18 -2.41
C ILE A 131 4.50 -18.29 -3.21
#